data_AF-A0A970A4T3-F1
#
_entry.id   AF-A0A970A4T3-F1
#
_cell.length_a   1.000
_cell.length_b   1.000
_cell.length_c   1.000
_cell.angle_alpha   90.00
_cell.angle_beta   90.00
_cell.angle_gamma   90.00
#
_symmetry.space_group_name_H-M   'P 1'
#
loop_
_entity.id
_entity.type
_entity.pdbx_description
1 polymer ?
#
loop_
_entity_poly.entity_id
_entity_poly.type
_entity_poly.pdbx_seq_one_letter_code
_entity_poly.pdbx_strand_id
1 'polypeptide(L)'
;MLGLCLLVSGNSFQYDEIKRRIRKLKKLEIQIRFDSIGLERKPNKSDLVWDEFFDLHEVSTGRARYTIHSLSAMNKEEYRSVIDEFFFHVYYRFYKEDGIDNINIYNPDILSQLDLPIDAGYKDIKKKFRELAMKYHPDTGGDASKFIRLIENYRKLIDKGK
;
A
#
# COMPACT_ATOMS: atom_id res chain seq x y z
N MET A 1 31.00 10.61 28.70
CA MET A 1 31.22 10.79 27.26
C MET A 1 31.21 9.48 26.44
N LEU A 2 31.20 8.28 27.04
CA LEU A 2 31.17 7.01 26.29
C LEU A 2 29.75 6.49 25.94
N GLY A 3 28.71 6.98 26.62
CA GLY A 3 27.33 6.50 26.42
C GLY A 3 26.63 6.99 25.15
N LEU A 4 27.09 8.10 24.54
CA LEU A 4 26.45 8.67 23.35
C LEU A 4 26.94 8.00 22.05
N CYS A 5 28.17 7.48 22.03
CA CYS A 5 28.77 6.90 20.83
C CYS A 5 28.14 5.53 20.47
N LEU A 6 27.84 4.71 21.49
CA LEU A 6 27.23 3.38 21.30
C LEU A 6 25.80 3.45 20.74
N LEU A 7 25.00 4.46 21.12
CA LEU A 7 23.63 4.64 20.62
C LEU A 7 23.62 5.11 19.15
N VAL A 8 24.58 5.93 18.72
CA VAL A 8 24.70 6.38 17.33
C VAL A 8 25.18 5.24 16.42
N SER A 9 26.12 4.41 16.89
CA SER A 9 26.61 3.26 16.12
C SER A 9 25.56 2.15 15.95
N GLY A 10 24.74 1.90 16.98
CA GLY A 10 23.67 0.90 16.92
C GLY A 10 22.57 1.22 15.91
N ASN A 11 22.16 2.50 15.83
CA ASN A 11 21.15 2.94 14.86
C ASN A 11 21.65 2.90 13.41
N SER A 12 22.94 3.20 13.18
CA SER A 12 23.53 3.17 11.83
C SER A 12 23.49 1.76 11.21
N PHE A 13 23.90 0.73 11.97
CA PHE A 13 23.90 -0.66 11.49
C PHE A 13 22.48 -1.18 11.21
N GLN A 14 21.53 -0.85 12.10
CA GLN A 14 20.12 -1.21 11.92
C GLN A 14 19.53 -0.54 10.66
N TYR A 15 19.83 0.73 10.43
CA TYR A 15 19.38 1.46 9.24
C TYR A 15 19.95 0.85 7.96
N ASP A 16 21.22 0.44 7.97
CA ASP A 16 21.85 -0.19 6.80
C ASP A 16 21.21 -1.54 6.46
N GLU A 17 20.89 -2.34 7.48
CA GLU A 17 20.19 -3.60 7.25
C GLU A 17 18.79 -3.38 6.66
N ILE A 18 18.02 -2.44 7.21
CA ILE A 18 16.70 -2.09 6.70
C ILE A 18 16.80 -1.55 5.28
N LYS A 19 17.68 -0.59 5.01
CA LYS A 19 17.93 -0.05 3.66
C LYS A 19 18.27 -1.17 2.67
N ARG A 20 19.10 -2.14 3.07
CA ARG A 20 19.45 -3.29 2.23
C ARG A 20 18.24 -4.16 1.91
N ARG A 21 17.38 -4.45 2.90
CA ARG A 21 16.15 -5.24 2.69
C ARG A 21 15.16 -4.50 1.80
N ILE A 22 14.90 -3.22 2.06
CA ILE A 22 13.97 -2.41 1.25
C ILE A 22 14.47 -2.24 -0.20
N ARG A 23 15.78 -2.10 -0.43
CA ARG A 23 16.33 -2.09 -1.79
C ARG A 23 16.14 -3.43 -2.53
N LYS A 24 16.12 -4.56 -1.82
CA LYS A 24 15.78 -5.86 -2.43
C LYS A 24 14.31 -5.90 -2.85
N LEU A 25 13.40 -5.31 -2.06
CA LEU A 25 11.99 -5.21 -2.44
C LEU A 25 11.78 -4.41 -3.73
N LYS A 26 12.53 -3.30 -3.92
CA LYS A 26 12.52 -2.55 -5.19
C LYS A 26 12.87 -3.44 -6.39
N LYS A 27 13.87 -4.32 -6.23
CA LYS A 27 14.28 -5.26 -7.30
C LYS A 27 13.20 -6.31 -7.55
N LEU A 28 12.56 -6.82 -6.50
CA LEU A 28 11.46 -7.78 -6.65
C LEU A 28 10.26 -7.16 -7.36
N GLU A 29 9.90 -5.91 -7.07
CA GLU A 29 8.84 -5.22 -7.82
C GLU A 29 9.19 -5.13 -9.31
N ILE A 30 10.43 -4.73 -9.64
CA ILE A 30 10.88 -4.67 -11.04
C ILE A 30 10.73 -6.04 -11.71
N GLN A 31 11.20 -7.09 -11.03
CA GLN A 31 11.10 -8.45 -11.55
C GLN A 31 9.65 -8.91 -11.75
N ILE A 32 8.76 -8.61 -10.80
CA ILE A 32 7.34 -9.01 -10.85
C ILE A 32 6.58 -8.24 -11.94
N ARG A 33 6.76 -6.91 -12.03
CA ARG A 33 5.94 -6.06 -12.92
C ARG A 33 6.50 -5.91 -14.34
N PHE A 34 7.82 -6.03 -14.49
CA PHE A 34 8.50 -5.64 -15.74
C PHE A 34 9.26 -6.80 -16.40
N ASP A 35 9.68 -7.82 -15.64
CA ASP A 35 10.41 -8.98 -16.18
C ASP A 35 9.55 -10.26 -16.26
N SER A 36 8.37 -10.28 -15.65
CA SER A 36 7.64 -11.52 -15.34
C SER A 36 7.04 -12.25 -16.55
N ILE A 37 6.90 -11.60 -17.70
CA ILE A 37 6.32 -12.23 -18.91
C ILE A 37 6.87 -11.57 -20.16
N GLY A 38 8.02 -11.99 -20.72
CA GLY A 38 8.44 -11.83 -22.14
C GLY A 38 8.29 -10.46 -22.84
N LEU A 39 7.94 -9.43 -22.09
CA LEU A 39 7.51 -8.11 -22.51
C LEU A 39 8.44 -7.19 -21.73
N GLU A 40 9.63 -6.93 -22.28
CA GLU A 40 10.59 -6.03 -21.66
C GLU A 40 10.01 -4.61 -21.58
N ARG A 41 9.26 -4.33 -20.51
CA ARG A 41 8.76 -2.99 -20.19
C ARG A 41 9.80 -2.33 -19.32
N LYS A 42 10.28 -1.13 -19.66
CA LYS A 42 11.16 -0.38 -18.77
C LYS A 42 10.33 0.43 -17.77
N PRO A 43 10.58 0.31 -16.45
CA PRO A 43 9.89 1.14 -15.48
C PRO A 43 10.28 2.61 -15.65
N ASN A 44 9.29 3.49 -15.68
CA ASN A 44 9.53 4.90 -15.40
C ASN A 44 9.78 5.07 -13.90
N LYS A 45 10.72 5.94 -13.52
CA LYS A 45 11.08 6.17 -12.10
C LYS A 45 9.91 6.61 -11.22
N SER A 46 8.84 7.16 -11.80
CA SER A 46 7.65 7.63 -11.07
C SER A 46 6.55 6.57 -10.95
N ASP A 47 6.77 5.35 -11.46
CA ASP A 47 5.72 4.34 -11.62
C ASP A 47 5.84 3.18 -10.62
N LEU A 48 6.90 3.16 -9.81
CA LEU A 48 7.11 2.10 -8.84
C LEU A 48 6.30 2.37 -7.57
N VAL A 49 5.60 1.33 -7.10
CA VAL A 49 4.99 1.28 -5.77
C VAL A 49 6.02 1.58 -4.71
N TRP A 50 7.27 1.14 -4.91
CA TRP A 50 8.37 1.41 -3.99
C TRP A 50 8.55 2.89 -3.68
N ASP A 51 8.42 3.78 -4.69
CA ASP A 51 8.64 5.22 -4.51
C ASP A 51 7.46 5.90 -3.77
N GLU A 52 6.28 5.26 -3.71
CA GLU A 52 5.14 5.68 -2.89
C GLU A 52 5.20 5.15 -1.45
N PHE A 53 5.86 4.00 -1.25
CA PHE A 53 5.89 3.32 0.04
C PHE A 53 7.08 3.72 0.89
N PHE A 54 8.28 3.87 0.32
CA PHE A 54 9.51 3.97 1.09
C PHE A 54 10.32 5.23 0.81
N ASP A 55 10.58 6.00 1.86
CA ASP A 55 11.59 7.06 1.87
C ASP A 55 12.78 6.64 2.75
N LEU A 56 13.91 6.37 2.09
CA LEU A 56 15.15 5.95 2.75
C LEU A 56 16.12 7.11 3.03
N HIS A 57 15.72 8.35 2.74
CA HIS A 57 16.49 9.54 3.11
C HIS A 57 16.36 9.81 4.61
N GLU A 58 17.45 10.31 5.22
CA GLU A 58 17.42 10.72 6.64
C GLU A 58 16.55 11.96 6.86
N VAL A 59 16.42 12.80 5.84
CA VAL A 59 15.46 13.91 5.82
C VAL A 59 14.33 13.53 4.88
N SER A 60 13.14 13.33 5.45
CA SER A 60 11.96 12.92 4.70
C SER A 60 11.58 13.95 3.64
N THR A 61 11.28 13.46 2.45
CA THR A 61 10.74 14.22 1.32
C THR A 61 9.22 14.42 1.42
N GLY A 62 8.58 13.79 2.42
CA GLY A 62 7.15 13.94 2.75
C GLY A 62 6.17 13.22 1.82
N ARG A 63 6.65 12.48 0.81
CA ARG A 63 5.79 11.84 -0.19
C ARG A 63 5.51 10.35 0.06
N ALA A 64 6.44 9.64 0.70
CA ALA A 64 6.29 8.21 0.92
C ALA A 64 5.56 7.89 2.23
N ARG A 65 4.90 6.74 2.29
CA ARG A 65 4.15 6.27 3.47
C ARG A 65 5.05 5.97 4.67
N TYR A 66 6.22 5.38 4.43
CA TYR A 66 7.12 4.90 5.47
C TYR A 66 8.52 5.47 5.28
N THR A 67 9.00 6.17 6.31
CA THR A 67 10.38 6.67 6.38
C THR A 67 11.30 5.62 7.00
N ILE A 68 12.62 5.75 6.77
CA ILE A 68 13.61 4.90 7.43
C ILE A 68 13.46 4.88 8.96
N HIS A 69 13.14 6.02 9.57
CA HIS A 69 12.92 6.14 11.01
C HIS A 69 11.69 5.35 11.47
N SER A 70 10.59 5.43 10.71
CA SER A 70 9.38 4.65 11.04
C SER A 70 9.65 3.15 10.95
N LEU A 71 10.33 2.70 9.90
CA LEU A 71 10.66 1.28 9.70
C LEU A 71 11.60 0.73 10.77
N SER A 72 12.54 1.54 11.26
CA SER A 72 13.46 1.12 12.32
C SER A 72 12.82 1.04 13.70
N ALA A 73 11.76 1.80 13.93
CA ALA A 73 11.03 1.81 15.20
C ALA A 73 10.01 0.66 15.30
N MET A 74 9.64 0.06 14.17
CA MET A 74 8.65 -1.01 14.10
C MET A 74 9.18 -2.34 14.67
N ASN A 75 8.29 -3.09 15.30
CA ASN A 75 8.54 -4.49 15.62
C ASN A 75 8.41 -5.38 14.36
N LYS A 76 8.65 -6.69 14.53
CA LYS A 76 8.69 -7.64 13.41
C LYS A 76 7.33 -7.78 12.72
N GLU A 77 6.25 -7.79 13.49
CA GLU A 77 4.87 -7.95 13.02
C GLU A 77 4.41 -6.71 12.25
N GLU A 78 4.69 -5.52 12.77
CA GLU A 78 4.43 -4.24 12.11
C GLU A 78 5.20 -4.14 10.79
N TYR A 79 6.51 -4.43 10.83
CA TYR A 79 7.34 -4.42 9.63
C TYR A 79 6.81 -5.41 8.57
N ARG A 80 6.40 -6.62 9.00
CA ARG A 80 5.79 -7.60 8.11
C ARG A 80 4.50 -7.08 7.48
N SER A 81 3.63 -6.44 8.25
CA SER A 81 2.39 -5.84 7.73
C SER A 81 2.67 -4.80 6.66
N VAL A 82 3.71 -3.97 6.83
CA VAL A 82 4.14 -3.00 5.81
C VAL A 82 4.62 -3.70 4.53
N ILE A 83 5.38 -4.78 4.67
CA ILE A 83 5.86 -5.54 3.51
C ILE A 83 4.69 -6.22 2.78
N ASP A 84 3.72 -6.77 3.52
CA ASP A 84 2.52 -7.38 2.97
C ASP A 84 1.71 -6.30 2.20
N GLU A 85 1.45 -5.14 2.79
CA GLU A 85 0.78 -4.01 2.13
C GLU A 85 1.50 -3.61 0.83
N PHE A 86 2.82 -3.43 0.89
CA PHE A 86 3.63 -3.14 -0.30
C PHE A 86 3.43 -4.17 -1.41
N PHE A 87 3.51 -5.47 -1.10
CA PHE A 87 3.33 -6.52 -2.10
C PHE A 87 1.91 -6.56 -2.67
N PHE A 88 0.88 -6.32 -1.86
CA PHE A 88 -0.49 -6.22 -2.36
C PHE A 88 -0.64 -5.11 -3.40
N HIS A 89 -0.03 -3.95 -3.18
CA HIS A 89 -0.01 -2.87 -4.18
C HIS A 89 0.77 -3.25 -5.44
N VAL A 90 1.91 -3.91 -5.31
CA VAL A 90 2.71 -4.40 -6.45
C VAL A 90 1.89 -5.37 -7.30
N TYR A 91 1.27 -6.36 -6.68
CA TYR A 91 0.43 -7.34 -7.39
C TYR A 91 -0.80 -6.68 -8.00
N TYR A 92 -1.48 -5.78 -7.28
CA TYR A 92 -2.63 -5.06 -7.82
C TYR A 92 -2.28 -4.30 -9.11
N ARG A 93 -1.12 -3.60 -9.15
CA ARG A 93 -0.67 -2.93 -10.38
C ARG A 93 -0.34 -3.91 -11.49
N PHE A 94 0.41 -4.97 -11.19
CA PHE A 94 0.76 -6.01 -12.15
C PHE A 94 -0.48 -6.58 -12.84
N TYR A 95 -1.48 -7.03 -12.08
CA TYR A 95 -2.69 -7.61 -12.65
C TYR A 95 -3.53 -6.60 -13.43
N LYS A 96 -3.56 -5.35 -12.98
CA LYS A 96 -4.26 -4.26 -13.68
C LYS A 96 -3.57 -3.88 -15.00
N GLU A 97 -2.25 -3.90 -15.04
CA GLU A 97 -1.43 -3.56 -16.22
C GLU A 97 -1.43 -4.67 -17.27
N ASP A 98 -1.49 -5.92 -16.84
CA ASP A 98 -1.48 -7.09 -17.73
C ASP A 98 -2.87 -7.52 -18.20
N GLY A 99 -3.93 -6.78 -17.83
CA GLY A 99 -5.29 -7.02 -18.31
C GLY A 99 -5.88 -8.35 -17.84
N ILE A 100 -5.42 -8.86 -16.69
CA ILE A 100 -5.91 -10.12 -16.12
C ILE A 100 -7.21 -9.80 -15.33
N ASP A 101 -8.29 -9.56 -16.06
CA ASP A 101 -9.59 -9.12 -15.51
C ASP A 101 -10.37 -10.22 -14.75
N ASN A 102 -9.91 -11.46 -14.87
CA ASN A 102 -10.53 -12.65 -14.28
C ASN A 102 -10.21 -12.86 -12.79
N ILE A 103 -9.37 -12.03 -12.17
CA ILE A 103 -9.09 -12.09 -10.74
C ILE A 103 -9.85 -10.97 -10.04
N ASN A 104 -10.61 -11.30 -8.99
CA ASN A 104 -11.34 -10.32 -8.18
C ASN A 104 -10.39 -9.59 -7.22
N ILE A 105 -9.47 -8.80 -7.77
CA ILE A 105 -8.54 -7.96 -7.02
C ILE A 105 -9.09 -6.55 -6.96
N TYR A 106 -9.14 -5.99 -5.76
CA TYR A 106 -9.72 -4.70 -5.46
C TYR A 106 -8.63 -3.70 -5.09
N ASN A 107 -8.89 -2.41 -5.32
CA ASN A 107 -7.93 -1.37 -5.02
C ASN A 107 -7.65 -1.29 -3.50
N PRO A 108 -6.42 -1.59 -3.03
CA PRO A 108 -6.10 -1.65 -1.60
C PRO A 108 -6.28 -0.30 -0.88
N ASP A 109 -6.04 0.83 -1.56
CA ASP A 109 -6.27 2.15 -0.97
C ASP A 109 -7.75 2.39 -0.64
N ILE A 110 -8.64 1.90 -1.52
CA ILE A 110 -10.07 2.06 -1.32
C ILE A 110 -10.58 1.10 -0.25
N LEU A 111 -10.02 -0.12 -0.17
CA LEU A 111 -10.32 -1.05 0.92
C LEU A 111 -9.95 -0.47 2.28
N SER A 112 -8.74 0.11 2.39
CA SER A 112 -8.31 0.78 3.62
C SER A 112 -9.22 1.94 4.00
N GLN A 113 -9.67 2.76 3.03
CA GLN A 113 -10.65 3.84 3.28
C GLN A 113 -12.04 3.34 3.75
N LEU A 114 -12.37 2.08 3.51
CA LEU A 114 -13.61 1.44 3.98
C LEU A 114 -13.41 0.68 5.29
N ASP A 115 -12.24 0.78 5.93
CA ASP A 115 -11.83 -0.02 7.09
C ASP A 115 -11.92 -1.53 6.80
N LEU A 116 -11.47 -1.95 5.61
CA LEU A 116 -11.40 -3.35 5.21
C LEU A 116 -9.95 -3.82 5.10
N PRO A 117 -9.70 -5.11 5.38
CA PRO A 117 -8.43 -5.75 5.02
C PRO A 117 -8.11 -5.60 3.53
N ILE A 118 -6.83 -5.49 3.18
CA ILE A 118 -6.36 -5.35 1.79
C ILE A 118 -6.61 -6.61 0.93
N ASP A 119 -6.86 -7.75 1.58
CA ASP A 119 -7.25 -9.02 0.96
C ASP A 119 -8.77 -9.25 0.97
N ALA A 120 -9.57 -8.25 1.36
CA ALA A 120 -11.02 -8.37 1.45
C ALA A 120 -11.67 -8.71 0.09
N GLY A 121 -12.58 -9.67 0.12
CA GLY A 121 -13.31 -10.11 -1.07
C GLY A 121 -14.61 -9.33 -1.30
N TYR A 122 -15.27 -9.62 -2.43
CA TYR A 122 -16.55 -9.01 -2.80
C TYR A 122 -17.60 -9.05 -1.69
N LYS A 123 -17.68 -10.17 -0.96
CA LYS A 123 -18.66 -10.35 0.13
C LYS A 123 -18.41 -9.37 1.27
N ASP A 124 -17.16 -9.18 1.67
CA ASP A 124 -16.77 -8.29 2.76
C ASP A 124 -16.99 -6.82 2.37
N ILE A 125 -16.61 -6.46 1.14
CA ILE A 125 -16.86 -5.13 0.57
C ILE A 125 -18.35 -4.81 0.56
N LYS A 126 -19.19 -5.72 0.06
CA LYS A 126 -20.64 -5.54 0.01
C LYS A 126 -21.27 -5.42 1.38
N LYS A 127 -20.79 -6.22 2.36
CA LYS A 127 -21.26 -6.16 3.74
C LYS A 127 -20.93 -4.81 4.36
N LYS A 128 -19.66 -4.38 4.30
CA LYS A 128 -19.19 -3.12 4.87
C LYS A 128 -19.84 -1.90 4.22
N PHE A 129 -20.05 -1.93 2.90
CA PHE A 129 -20.78 -0.88 2.19
C PHE A 129 -22.20 -0.71 2.74
N ARG A 130 -22.95 -1.80 2.96
CA ARG A 130 -24.32 -1.72 3.52
C ARG A 130 -24.32 -1.13 4.92
N GLU A 131 -23.39 -1.55 5.77
CA GLU A 131 -23.25 -1.03 7.13
C GLU A 131 -22.98 0.50 7.12
N LEU A 132 -22.04 0.96 6.30
CA LEU A 132 -21.70 2.38 6.19
C LEU A 132 -22.79 3.19 5.48
N ALA A 133 -23.47 2.61 4.49
CA ALA A 133 -24.57 3.25 3.79
C ALA A 133 -25.73 3.54 4.75
N MET A 134 -26.09 2.58 5.62
CA MET A 134 -27.10 2.79 6.65
C MET A 134 -26.67 3.87 7.66
N LYS A 135 -25.38 3.93 8.01
CA LYS A 135 -24.85 4.92 8.95
C LYS A 135 -24.83 6.35 8.38
N TYR A 136 -24.47 6.51 7.11
CA TYR A 136 -24.28 7.82 6.48
C TYR A 136 -25.48 8.30 5.67
N HIS A 137 -26.55 7.50 5.54
CA HIS A 137 -27.71 7.89 4.75
C HIS A 137 -28.30 9.23 5.26
N PRO A 138 -28.46 10.25 4.39
CA PRO A 138 -28.98 11.55 4.81
C PRO A 138 -30.39 11.44 5.42
N ASP A 139 -31.24 10.56 4.90
CA ASP A 139 -32.61 10.35 5.42
C ASP A 139 -32.65 9.79 6.85
N THR A 140 -31.57 9.16 7.34
CA THR A 140 -31.46 8.70 8.74
C THR A 140 -30.69 9.70 9.61
N GLY A 141 -30.52 10.95 9.14
CA GLY A 141 -29.73 11.97 9.83
C GLY A 141 -28.22 11.82 9.65
N GLY A 142 -27.79 11.04 8.65
CA GLY A 142 -26.38 10.82 8.32
C GLY A 142 -25.75 11.97 7.53
N ASP A 143 -24.45 11.84 7.26
CA ASP A 143 -23.64 12.83 6.57
C ASP A 143 -23.64 12.58 5.06
N ALA A 144 -24.34 13.43 4.31
CA ALA A 144 -24.47 13.34 2.85
C ALA A 144 -23.12 13.34 2.12
N SER A 145 -22.14 14.10 2.59
CA SER A 145 -20.80 14.17 1.98
C SER A 145 -20.07 12.83 2.15
N LYS A 146 -20.16 12.22 3.33
CA LYS A 146 -19.61 10.88 3.59
C LYS A 146 -20.31 9.81 2.76
N PHE A 147 -21.63 9.93 2.56
CA PHE A 147 -22.41 9.02 1.75
C PHE A 147 -22.02 9.07 0.26
N ILE A 148 -21.83 10.28 -0.30
CA ILE A 148 -21.35 10.46 -1.68
C ILE A 148 -19.97 9.81 -1.86
N ARG A 149 -19.03 10.10 -0.95
CA ARG A 149 -17.69 9.51 -0.98
C ARG A 149 -17.71 7.98 -0.88
N LEU A 150 -18.61 7.42 -0.06
CA LEU A 150 -18.81 5.98 0.07
C LEU A 150 -19.27 5.35 -1.26
N ILE A 151 -20.22 5.98 -1.96
CA ILE A 151 -20.69 5.52 -3.27
C ILE A 151 -19.57 5.57 -4.31
N GLU A 152 -18.81 6.65 -4.37
CA GLU A 152 -17.68 6.79 -5.31
C GLU A 152 -16.63 5.71 -5.10
N ASN A 153 -16.24 5.47 -3.84
CA ASN A 153 -15.30 4.41 -3.49
C ASN A 153 -15.83 3.02 -3.88
N TYR A 154 -17.10 2.74 -3.57
CA TYR A 154 -17.73 1.47 -3.94
C TYR A 154 -17.79 1.25 -5.46
N ARG A 155 -18.14 2.29 -6.24
CA ARG A 155 -18.13 2.23 -7.71
C ARG A 155 -16.74 1.90 -8.24
N LYS A 156 -15.70 2.57 -7.76
CA LYS A 156 -14.30 2.30 -8.16
C LYS A 156 -13.84 0.87 -7.85
N LEU A 157 -14.46 0.19 -6.88
CA LEU A 157 -14.18 -1.22 -6.57
C LEU A 157 -14.95 -2.20 -7.46
N ILE A 158 -16.21 -1.89 -7.81
CA ILE A 158 -17.11 -2.86 -8.44
C ILE A 158 -17.26 -2.65 -9.95
N ASP A 159 -17.15 -1.42 -10.44
CA ASP A 159 -17.10 -1.15 -11.88
C ASP A 159 -15.72 -1.56 -12.39
N LYS A 160 -15.61 -2.83 -12.79
CA LYS A 160 -14.59 -3.26 -13.75
C LYS A 160 -14.88 -2.45 -15.02
N GLY A 161 -13.98 -1.54 -15.38
CA GLY A 161 -14.15 -0.68 -16.56
C GLY A 161 -14.62 -1.52 -17.74
N LYS A 162 -15.71 -1.10 -18.38
CA LYS A 162 -16.12 -1.65 -19.67
C LYS A 162 -15.06 -1.42 -20.73
#